data_AF-A0A8J7W5R2-F1
#
_entry.id   AF-A0A8J7W5R2-F1
#
_cell.length_a   1.000
_cell.length_b   1.000
_cell.length_c   1.000
_cell.angle_alpha   90.00
_cell.angle_beta   90.00
_cell.angle_gamma   90.00
#
_symmetry.space_group_name_H-M   'P 1'
#
loop_
_entity.id
_entity.type
_entity.pdbx_description
1 polymer ?
#
loop_
_entity_poly.entity_id
_entity_poly.type
_entity_poly.pdbx_seq_one_letter_code
_entity_poly.pdbx_strand_id
1 'polypeptide(L)'
;MQQLTTIARPVDPSYPTNRAIIILILLVFAGTSLYRGADSPESFISGLIAGVAVFLAWAIARELDPDSEYAAFLPAVISIPLLVFIPVHGLLASLFLLLLLRVVNRTTGLPAGVLDSAALLLLSGWLVSAGVWIAGPAAVAAFLLDWRLRSGNPRQIWFAAGTLLLMLALIFLSGGFGLAGSDLPAAFPVSLLVLAAPLLFVLVILRGGPIRSPDDRGSEVLDTDRVQAARILGLSVVVVAVLVGGMEAVALLLSAWAALVGLGIYGSIRWVLK
;
A
#
# COMPACT_ATOMS: atom_id res chain seq x y z
N MET A 1 16.54 25.46 -1.28
CA MET A 1 16.87 24.58 -2.42
C MET A 1 15.84 23.45 -2.45
N GLN A 2 15.08 23.31 -3.54
CA GLN A 2 14.03 22.28 -3.62
C GLN A 2 14.69 20.90 -3.79
N GLN A 3 14.42 19.97 -2.88
CA GLN A 3 14.85 18.58 -3.03
C GLN A 3 14.05 17.96 -4.17
N LEU A 4 14.76 17.39 -5.15
CA LEU A 4 14.15 16.81 -6.35
C LEU A 4 13.33 15.55 -6.04
N THR A 5 13.75 14.79 -5.03
CA THR A 5 13.05 13.62 -4.48
C THR A 5 13.00 13.70 -2.95
N THR A 6 11.85 13.37 -2.37
CA THR A 6 11.57 13.46 -0.92
C THR A 6 10.73 12.29 -0.40
N ILE A 7 10.29 11.37 -1.27
CA ILE A 7 9.45 10.21 -0.89
C ILE A 7 10.29 8.99 -0.44
N ALA A 8 11.55 8.92 -0.84
CA ALA A 8 12.41 7.81 -0.48
C ALA A 8 12.72 7.82 1.03
N ARG A 9 12.32 6.73 1.72
CA ARG A 9 12.62 6.48 3.13
C ARG A 9 13.51 5.23 3.22
N PRO A 10 14.84 5.39 3.30
CA PRO A 10 15.75 4.26 3.42
C PRO A 10 15.53 3.54 4.76
N VAL A 11 15.70 2.22 4.76
CA VAL A 11 15.60 1.42 5.98
C VAL A 11 16.92 1.54 6.74
N ASP A 12 16.91 2.22 7.89
CA ASP A 12 18.09 2.35 8.76
C ASP A 12 18.23 1.09 9.65
N PRO A 13 19.29 0.28 9.50
CA PRO A 13 19.53 -0.91 10.32
C PRO A 13 19.88 -0.62 11.78
N SER A 14 20.09 0.63 12.20
CA SER A 14 20.30 0.95 13.61
C SER A 14 19.04 0.65 14.45
N TYR A 15 17.86 0.81 13.86
CA TYR A 15 16.58 0.60 14.52
C TYR A 15 16.26 -0.90 14.69
N PRO A 16 15.88 -1.37 15.89
CA PRO A 16 15.55 -2.78 16.14
C PRO A 16 14.45 -3.32 15.22
N THR A 17 13.39 -2.55 14.97
CA THR A 17 12.26 -2.93 14.11
C THR A 17 12.69 -3.08 12.65
N ASN A 18 13.53 -2.18 12.16
CA ASN A 18 14.11 -2.26 10.82
C ASN A 18 15.01 -3.50 10.65
N ARG A 19 15.83 -3.84 11.66
CA ARG A 19 16.61 -5.09 11.65
C ARG A 19 15.73 -6.32 11.63
N ALA A 20 14.69 -6.34 12.45
CA ALA A 20 13.78 -7.47 12.53
C ALA A 20 13.06 -7.73 11.20
N ILE A 21 12.61 -6.68 10.49
CA ILE A 21 12.00 -6.87 9.16
C ILE A 21 13.02 -7.33 8.12
N ILE A 22 14.27 -6.82 8.16
CA ILE A 22 15.35 -7.32 7.27
C ILE A 22 15.58 -8.82 7.48
N ILE A 23 15.69 -9.25 8.74
CA ILE A 23 15.86 -10.68 9.08
C ILE A 23 14.66 -11.49 8.59
N LEU A 24 13.42 -11.02 8.83
CA LEU A 24 12.21 -11.71 8.38
C LEU A 24 12.17 -11.84 6.85
N ILE A 25 12.53 -10.80 6.11
CA ILE A 25 12.61 -10.83 4.64
C ILE A 25 13.62 -11.89 4.17
N LEU A 26 14.80 -11.94 4.78
CA LEU A 26 15.84 -12.93 4.45
C LEU A 26 15.38 -14.37 4.75
N LEU A 27 14.69 -14.57 5.87
CA LEU A 27 14.12 -15.88 6.22
C LEU A 27 13.03 -16.31 5.23
N VAL A 28 12.12 -15.40 4.85
CA VAL A 28 11.07 -15.69 3.87
C VAL A 28 11.67 -15.94 2.48
N PHE A 29 12.67 -15.16 2.08
CA PHE A 29 13.42 -15.37 0.86
C PHE A 29 14.04 -16.78 0.82
N ALA A 30 14.80 -17.14 1.85
CA ALA A 30 15.47 -18.43 1.93
C ALA A 30 14.46 -19.59 2.00
N GLY A 31 13.44 -19.48 2.86
CA GLY A 31 12.41 -20.51 3.03
C GLY A 31 11.61 -20.76 1.76
N THR A 32 11.22 -19.70 1.05
CA THR A 32 10.47 -19.81 -0.21
C THR A 32 11.35 -20.38 -1.34
N SER A 33 12.61 -19.96 -1.42
CA SER A 33 13.56 -20.48 -2.41
C SER A 33 13.83 -21.97 -2.19
N LEU A 34 14.01 -22.39 -0.94
CA LEU A 34 14.18 -23.81 -0.57
C LEU A 34 12.93 -24.63 -0.89
N TYR A 35 11.75 -24.12 -0.54
CA TYR A 35 10.47 -24.78 -0.82
C TYR A 35 10.21 -24.99 -2.32
N ARG A 36 10.65 -24.05 -3.16
CA ARG A 36 10.52 -24.10 -4.63
C ARG A 36 11.65 -24.85 -5.34
N GLY A 37 12.61 -25.40 -4.59
CA GLY A 37 13.81 -26.08 -5.12
C GLY A 37 14.95 -25.10 -5.40
N ALA A 38 15.88 -25.01 -4.45
CA ALA A 38 16.91 -23.96 -4.36
C ALA A 38 17.85 -23.84 -5.58
N ASP A 39 17.89 -24.86 -6.44
CA ASP A 39 18.84 -24.92 -7.57
C ASP A 39 18.31 -24.26 -8.85
N SER A 40 17.07 -23.73 -8.85
CA SER A 40 16.47 -23.08 -10.02
C SER A 40 16.52 -21.54 -9.92
N PRO A 41 16.79 -20.82 -11.03
CA PRO A 41 16.62 -19.36 -11.06
C PRO A 41 15.20 -18.91 -10.68
N GLU A 42 14.19 -19.74 -10.97
CA GLU A 42 12.79 -19.48 -10.64
C GLU A 42 12.53 -19.50 -9.12
N SER A 43 13.20 -20.38 -8.38
CA SER A 43 13.06 -20.44 -6.92
C SER A 43 13.66 -19.21 -6.25
N PHE A 44 14.81 -18.74 -6.75
CA PHE A 44 15.43 -17.49 -6.32
C PHE A 44 14.50 -16.29 -6.56
N ILE A 45 13.93 -16.18 -7.77
CA ILE A 45 12.99 -15.10 -8.12
C ILE A 45 11.74 -15.18 -7.23
N SER A 46 11.21 -16.38 -7.00
CA SER A 46 10.06 -16.60 -6.14
C SER A 46 10.32 -16.17 -4.70
N GLY A 47 11.50 -16.51 -4.16
CA GLY A 47 11.93 -16.06 -2.85
C GLY A 47 12.09 -14.55 -2.76
N LEU A 48 12.63 -13.91 -3.80
CA LEU A 48 12.77 -12.47 -3.85
C LEU A 48 11.40 -11.77 -3.86
N ILE A 49 10.47 -12.26 -4.69
CA ILE A 49 9.10 -11.75 -4.75
C ILE A 49 8.41 -11.87 -3.38
N ALA A 50 8.55 -13.02 -2.73
CA ALA A 50 7.96 -13.25 -1.41
C ALA A 50 8.54 -12.31 -0.35
N GLY A 51 9.87 -12.16 -0.31
CA GLY A 51 10.54 -11.23 0.61
C GLY A 51 10.08 -9.77 0.40
N VAL A 52 9.97 -9.33 -0.86
CA VAL A 52 9.48 -7.98 -1.19
C VAL A 52 8.02 -7.81 -0.82
N ALA A 53 7.15 -8.80 -1.03
CA ALA A 53 5.75 -8.73 -0.64
C ALA A 53 5.56 -8.57 0.88
N VAL A 54 6.37 -9.29 1.67
CA VAL A 54 6.39 -9.18 3.14
C VAL A 54 6.85 -7.79 3.57
N PHE A 55 7.91 -7.27 2.95
CA PHE A 55 8.38 -5.91 3.20
C PHE A 55 7.31 -4.87 2.88
N LEU A 56 6.64 -4.99 1.73
CA LEU A 56 5.59 -4.05 1.33
C LEU A 56 4.40 -4.08 2.29
N ALA A 57 3.99 -5.26 2.78
CA ALA A 57 2.92 -5.37 3.77
C ALA A 57 3.28 -4.63 5.08
N TRP A 58 4.51 -4.84 5.56
CA TRP A 58 5.04 -4.12 6.72
C TRP A 58 5.14 -2.61 6.48
N ALA A 59 5.65 -2.19 5.32
CA ALA A 59 5.86 -0.78 5.00
C ALA A 59 4.53 -0.03 4.88
N ILE A 60 3.55 -0.61 4.17
CA ILE A 60 2.20 -0.04 4.05
C ILE A 60 1.57 0.09 5.44
N ALA A 61 1.71 -0.94 6.29
CA ALA A 61 1.17 -0.89 7.64
C ALA A 61 1.76 0.25 8.48
N ARG A 62 3.05 0.57 8.35
CA ARG A 62 3.66 1.72 9.04
C ARG A 62 3.19 3.07 8.53
N GLU A 63 2.81 3.17 7.25
CA GLU A 63 2.19 4.40 6.74
C GLU A 63 0.73 4.52 7.22
N LEU A 64 0.02 3.42 7.39
CA LEU A 64 -1.38 3.42 7.84
C LEU A 64 -1.53 3.56 9.37
N ASP A 65 -0.59 3.05 10.15
CA ASP A 65 -0.58 3.19 11.62
C ASP A 65 0.84 3.50 12.16
N PRO A 66 1.30 4.76 12.03
CA PRO A 66 2.66 5.13 12.41
C PRO A 66 2.94 5.07 13.91
N ASP A 67 1.92 5.07 14.77
CA ASP A 67 2.08 5.02 16.24
C ASP A 67 2.36 3.60 16.76
N SER A 68 2.03 2.57 15.98
CA SER A 68 2.12 1.17 16.42
C SER A 68 3.18 0.41 15.61
N GLU A 69 4.47 0.71 15.84
CA GLU A 69 5.55 0.10 15.05
C GLU A 69 5.54 -1.43 15.03
N TYR A 70 5.23 -2.05 16.17
CA TYR A 70 5.16 -3.51 16.29
C TYR A 70 3.94 -4.12 15.59
N ALA A 71 2.85 -3.35 15.43
CA ALA A 71 1.64 -3.83 14.76
C ALA A 71 1.90 -4.13 13.29
N ALA A 72 2.88 -3.46 12.66
CA ALA A 72 3.26 -3.66 11.27
C ALA A 72 3.83 -5.07 10.99
N PHE A 73 4.30 -5.81 12.00
CA PHE A 73 4.75 -7.19 11.82
C PHE A 73 3.61 -8.17 11.61
N LEU A 74 2.40 -7.89 12.11
CA LEU A 74 1.27 -8.78 11.93
C LEU A 74 0.85 -8.88 10.44
N PRO A 75 0.68 -7.76 9.70
CA PRO A 75 0.59 -7.77 8.24
C PRO A 75 1.70 -8.54 7.53
N ALA A 76 2.95 -8.35 7.95
CA ALA A 76 4.10 -9.00 7.37
C ALA A 76 3.98 -10.53 7.48
N VAL A 77 3.66 -11.02 8.69
CA VAL A 77 3.46 -12.46 8.95
C VAL A 77 2.23 -13.00 8.22
N ILE A 78 1.12 -12.26 8.18
CA ILE A 78 -0.10 -12.67 7.46
C ILE A 78 0.14 -12.80 5.97
N SER A 79 1.01 -11.98 5.38
CA SER A 79 1.31 -12.08 3.96
C SER A 79 1.99 -13.41 3.61
N ILE A 80 2.78 -14.02 4.50
CA ILE A 80 3.51 -15.27 4.24
C ILE A 80 2.58 -16.42 3.78
N PRO A 81 1.55 -16.83 4.53
CA PRO A 81 0.63 -17.87 4.06
C PRO A 81 -0.13 -17.44 2.80
N LEU A 82 -0.48 -16.16 2.64
CA LEU A 82 -1.17 -15.68 1.43
C LEU A 82 -0.33 -15.89 0.16
N LEU A 83 0.98 -15.72 0.24
CA LEU A 83 1.92 -15.96 -0.87
C LEU A 83 1.98 -17.44 -1.30
N VAL A 84 1.60 -18.37 -0.41
CA VAL A 84 1.51 -19.80 -0.74
C VAL A 84 0.24 -20.11 -1.51
N PHE A 85 -0.87 -19.45 -1.17
CA PHE A 85 -2.19 -19.73 -1.75
C PHE A 85 -2.54 -18.87 -2.96
N ILE A 86 -1.92 -17.70 -3.11
CA ILE A 86 -2.21 -16.74 -4.19
C ILE A 86 -0.98 -16.67 -5.11
N PRO A 87 -1.03 -17.22 -6.33
CA PRO A 87 0.15 -17.35 -7.19
C PRO A 87 0.57 -16.04 -7.89
N VAL A 88 -0.34 -15.07 -8.00
CA VAL A 88 -0.10 -13.78 -8.66
C VAL A 88 0.21 -12.70 -7.65
N HIS A 89 1.29 -11.95 -7.89
CA HIS A 89 1.81 -10.97 -6.94
C HIS A 89 1.99 -9.60 -7.63
N GLY A 90 1.05 -8.68 -7.42
CA GLY A 90 1.16 -7.31 -7.92
C GLY A 90 2.10 -6.44 -7.08
N LEU A 91 3.38 -6.81 -6.96
CA LEU A 91 4.35 -6.05 -6.15
C LEU A 91 4.39 -4.58 -6.54
N LEU A 92 4.33 -4.30 -7.85
CA LEU A 92 4.37 -2.93 -8.36
C LEU A 92 3.12 -2.12 -7.96
N ALA A 93 1.94 -2.74 -7.93
CA ALA A 93 0.71 -2.07 -7.48
C ALA A 93 0.74 -1.79 -5.98
N SER A 94 1.26 -2.72 -5.18
CA SER A 94 1.44 -2.51 -3.73
C SER A 94 2.52 -1.46 -3.42
N LEU A 95 3.64 -1.47 -4.15
CA LEU A 95 4.67 -0.43 -4.07
C LEU A 95 4.09 0.93 -4.46
N PHE A 96 3.32 0.99 -5.55
CA PHE A 96 2.66 2.22 -5.98
C PHE A 96 1.73 2.77 -4.90
N LEU A 97 0.89 1.93 -4.30
CA LEU A 97 0.04 2.34 -3.18
C LEU A 97 0.88 2.87 -2.00
N LEU A 98 1.96 2.18 -1.62
CA LEU A 98 2.88 2.65 -0.58
C LEU A 98 3.38 4.08 -0.88
N LEU A 99 3.79 4.34 -2.12
CA LEU A 99 4.27 5.66 -2.53
C LEU A 99 3.15 6.71 -2.49
N LEU A 100 1.92 6.38 -2.91
CA LEU A 100 0.77 7.29 -2.78
C LEU A 100 0.47 7.63 -1.31
N LEU A 101 0.51 6.63 -0.42
CA LEU A 101 0.33 6.86 1.02
C LEU A 101 1.39 7.83 1.56
N ARG A 102 2.65 7.71 1.12
CA ARG A 102 3.72 8.64 1.49
C ARG A 102 3.51 10.06 0.98
N VAL A 103 2.95 10.23 -0.22
CA VAL A 103 2.57 11.57 -0.73
C VAL A 103 1.56 12.24 0.21
N VAL A 104 0.54 11.48 0.64
CA VAL A 104 -0.54 12.01 1.48
C VAL A 104 -0.07 12.25 2.92
N ASN A 105 0.59 11.25 3.51
CA ASN A 105 1.07 11.27 4.90
C ASN A 105 2.19 12.28 5.12
N ARG A 106 3.10 12.42 4.16
CA ARG A 106 4.36 13.14 4.32
C ARG A 106 5.16 12.69 5.55
N THR A 107 5.28 11.37 5.75
CA THR A 107 6.06 10.80 6.86
C THR A 107 7.53 11.27 6.89
N THR A 108 8.06 11.68 5.74
CA THR A 108 9.40 12.28 5.60
C THR A 108 9.49 13.75 6.06
N GLY A 109 8.37 14.36 6.46
CA GLY A 109 8.28 15.77 6.87
C GLY A 109 8.28 16.77 5.72
N LEU A 110 8.30 16.31 4.46
CA LEU A 110 8.29 17.16 3.28
C LEU A 110 7.16 16.81 2.29
N PRO A 111 6.65 17.81 1.54
CA PRO A 111 5.82 17.53 0.38
C PRO A 111 6.61 16.74 -0.67
N ALA A 112 5.89 15.92 -1.43
CA ALA A 112 6.45 15.19 -2.56
C ALA A 112 7.12 16.14 -3.57
N GLY A 113 8.32 15.77 -4.02
CA GLY A 113 9.06 16.49 -5.05
C GLY A 113 8.35 16.48 -6.40
N VAL A 114 8.79 17.36 -7.30
CA VAL A 114 8.28 17.41 -8.68
C VAL A 114 8.61 16.11 -9.42
N LEU A 115 9.83 15.57 -9.24
CA LEU A 115 10.20 14.30 -9.87
C LEU A 115 9.41 13.13 -9.28
N ASP A 116 9.17 13.12 -7.97
CA ASP A 116 8.38 12.08 -7.33
C ASP A 116 6.94 12.06 -7.88
N SER A 117 6.33 13.25 -7.99
CA SER A 117 4.95 13.40 -8.49
C SER A 117 4.85 13.06 -9.99
N ALA A 118 5.85 13.45 -10.79
CA ALA A 118 5.95 13.06 -12.20
C ALA A 118 6.15 11.56 -12.38
N ALA A 119 7.02 10.94 -11.58
CA ALA A 119 7.25 9.50 -11.61
C ALA A 119 5.97 8.73 -11.24
N LEU A 120 5.22 9.20 -10.23
CA LEU A 120 3.93 8.62 -9.85
C LEU A 120 2.86 8.77 -10.92
N LEU A 121 2.80 9.92 -11.61
CA LEU A 121 1.90 10.11 -12.75
C LEU A 121 2.22 9.12 -13.88
N LEU A 122 3.50 8.99 -14.25
CA LEU A 122 3.92 8.06 -15.30
C LEU A 122 3.70 6.60 -14.90
N LEU A 123 4.02 6.24 -13.66
CA LEU A 123 3.79 4.90 -13.12
C LEU A 123 2.29 4.57 -13.06
N SER A 124 1.44 5.55 -12.72
CA SER A 124 -0.01 5.42 -12.77
C SER A 124 -0.48 5.11 -14.20
N GLY A 125 0.00 5.84 -15.20
CA GLY A 125 -0.34 5.59 -16.60
C GLY A 125 0.10 4.20 -17.07
N TRP A 126 1.32 3.80 -16.71
CA TRP A 126 1.83 2.46 -17.00
C TRP A 126 0.96 1.36 -16.38
N LEU A 127 0.65 1.47 -15.09
CA LEU A 127 -0.18 0.50 -14.37
C LEU A 127 -1.59 0.41 -14.98
N VAL A 128 -2.18 1.54 -15.32
CA VAL A 128 -3.47 1.61 -16.01
C VAL A 128 -3.40 0.90 -17.38
N SER A 129 -2.33 1.14 -18.17
CA SER A 129 -2.13 0.45 -19.45
C SER A 129 -1.86 -1.05 -19.31
N ALA A 130 -1.35 -1.49 -18.15
CA ALA A 130 -1.12 -2.88 -17.80
C ALA A 130 -2.36 -3.57 -17.19
N GLY A 131 -3.53 -2.91 -17.19
CA GLY A 131 -4.79 -3.46 -16.69
C GLY A 131 -5.10 -3.17 -15.22
N VAL A 132 -4.19 -2.52 -14.48
CA VAL A 132 -4.42 -2.09 -13.09
C VAL A 132 -5.14 -0.75 -13.07
N TRP A 133 -6.41 -0.77 -13.47
CA TRP A 133 -7.25 0.42 -13.66
C TRP A 133 -7.35 1.31 -12.42
N ILE A 134 -7.36 0.71 -11.21
CA ILE A 134 -7.49 1.43 -9.94
C ILE A 134 -6.32 2.39 -9.67
N ALA A 135 -5.17 2.18 -10.32
CA ALA A 135 -4.01 3.04 -10.16
C ALA A 135 -4.29 4.50 -10.55
N GLY A 136 -5.09 4.72 -11.60
CA GLY A 136 -5.48 6.06 -12.06
C GLY A 136 -6.29 6.84 -11.02
N PRO A 137 -7.48 6.36 -10.61
CA PRO A 137 -8.28 7.02 -9.58
C PRO A 137 -7.54 7.16 -8.25
N ALA A 138 -6.72 6.17 -7.87
CA ALA A 138 -5.91 6.22 -6.65
C ALA A 138 -4.90 7.39 -6.69
N ALA A 139 -4.16 7.57 -7.78
CA ALA A 139 -3.23 8.69 -7.92
C ALA A 139 -3.94 10.05 -7.96
N VAL A 140 -5.06 10.16 -8.69
CA VAL A 140 -5.86 11.39 -8.69
C VAL A 140 -6.30 11.74 -7.28
N ALA A 141 -6.84 10.78 -6.52
CA ALA A 141 -7.25 10.98 -5.15
C ALA A 141 -6.07 11.40 -4.25
N ALA A 142 -4.92 10.73 -4.36
CA ALA A 142 -3.73 11.05 -3.57
C ALA A 142 -3.24 12.50 -3.83
N PHE A 143 -3.15 12.91 -5.09
CA PHE A 143 -2.74 14.28 -5.45
C PHE A 143 -3.76 15.34 -5.01
N LEU A 144 -5.07 15.06 -5.14
CA LEU A 144 -6.11 15.96 -4.64
C LEU A 144 -6.09 16.08 -3.11
N LEU A 145 -5.84 14.98 -2.38
CA LEU A 145 -5.68 15.00 -0.93
C LEU A 145 -4.44 15.82 -0.54
N ASP A 146 -3.29 15.62 -1.18
CA ASP A 146 -2.09 16.39 -0.86
C ASP A 146 -2.22 17.89 -1.21
N TRP A 147 -3.07 18.22 -2.18
CA TRP A 147 -3.43 19.60 -2.49
C TRP A 147 -4.37 20.22 -1.45
N ARG A 148 -5.40 19.48 -1.01
CA ARG A 148 -6.52 20.01 -0.20
C ARG A 148 -6.24 20.02 1.30
N LEU A 149 -5.44 19.10 1.81
CA LEU A 149 -5.14 19.00 3.25
C LEU A 149 -4.32 20.21 3.73
N ARG A 150 -4.23 20.39 5.05
CA ARG A 150 -3.46 21.48 5.68
C ARG A 150 -2.01 21.46 5.15
N SER A 151 -1.43 22.65 4.95
CA SER A 151 -0.14 22.86 4.29
C SER A 151 -0.01 22.17 2.92
N GLY A 152 -1.12 22.08 2.19
CA GLY A 152 -1.21 21.42 0.89
C GLY A 152 -0.29 22.03 -0.17
N ASN A 153 0.21 21.18 -1.07
CA ASN A 153 1.09 21.64 -2.14
C ASN A 153 0.24 22.05 -3.36
N PRO A 154 0.20 23.34 -3.75
CA PRO A 154 -0.66 23.84 -4.83
C PRO A 154 -0.33 23.20 -6.18
N ARG A 155 0.89 22.68 -6.37
CA ARG A 155 1.30 22.04 -7.63
C ARG A 155 0.60 20.71 -7.86
N GLN A 156 0.14 20.04 -6.80
CA GLN A 156 -0.46 18.71 -6.93
C GLN A 156 -1.78 18.70 -7.69
N ILE A 157 -2.49 19.83 -7.77
CA ILE A 157 -3.68 19.92 -8.61
C ILE A 157 -3.37 19.68 -10.10
N TRP A 158 -2.18 20.11 -10.57
CA TRP A 158 -1.75 19.89 -11.95
C TRP A 158 -1.38 18.43 -12.20
N PHE A 159 -0.76 17.77 -11.22
CA PHE A 159 -0.50 16.33 -11.29
C PHE A 159 -1.79 15.51 -11.22
N ALA A 160 -2.77 15.92 -10.41
CA ALA A 160 -4.10 15.31 -10.39
C ALA A 160 -4.79 15.45 -11.75
N ALA A 161 -4.82 16.66 -12.32
CA ALA A 161 -5.41 16.91 -13.63
C ALA A 161 -4.69 16.13 -14.75
N GLY A 162 -3.35 16.14 -14.75
CA GLY A 162 -2.55 15.39 -15.72
C GLY A 162 -2.78 13.88 -15.63
N THR A 163 -2.87 13.33 -14.42
CA THR A 163 -3.15 11.90 -14.21
C THR A 163 -4.56 11.53 -14.66
N LEU A 164 -5.56 12.39 -14.39
CA LEU A 164 -6.92 12.20 -14.86
C LEU A 164 -6.99 12.21 -16.40
N LEU A 165 -6.36 13.19 -17.04
CA LEU A 165 -6.34 13.28 -18.50
C LEU A 165 -5.61 12.08 -19.14
N LEU A 166 -4.48 11.66 -18.57
CA LEU A 166 -3.75 10.49 -19.04
C LEU A 166 -4.61 9.22 -18.92
N MET A 167 -5.27 9.03 -17.77
CA MET A 167 -6.18 7.90 -17.57
C MET A 167 -7.32 7.90 -18.59
N LEU A 168 -7.99 9.04 -18.79
CA LEU A 168 -9.07 9.17 -19.78
C LEU A 168 -8.58 8.91 -21.21
N ALA A 169 -7.40 9.39 -21.57
CA ALA A 169 -6.79 9.13 -22.87
C ALA A 169 -6.51 7.63 -23.06
N LEU A 170 -5.95 6.95 -22.05
CA LEU A 170 -5.69 5.51 -22.10
C LEU A 170 -6.99 4.70 -22.20
N ILE A 171 -8.04 5.07 -21.47
CA ILE A 171 -9.37 4.45 -21.59
C ILE A 171 -9.90 4.60 -23.01
N PHE A 172 -9.83 5.80 -23.57
CA PHE A 172 -10.33 6.08 -24.91
C PHE A 172 -9.55 5.29 -25.98
N LEU A 173 -8.22 5.27 -25.90
CA LEU A 173 -7.35 4.58 -26.85
C LEU A 173 -7.46 3.05 -26.78
N SER A 174 -7.73 2.50 -25.60
CA SER A 174 -7.92 1.06 -25.41
C SER A 174 -9.31 0.55 -25.80
N GLY A 175 -10.25 1.44 -26.11
CA GLY A 175 -11.65 1.08 -26.35
C GLY A 175 -12.43 0.74 -25.07
N GLY A 176 -11.94 1.19 -23.91
CA GLY A 176 -12.45 0.87 -22.59
C GLY A 176 -11.61 -0.19 -21.88
N PHE A 177 -11.59 -0.16 -20.55
CA PHE A 177 -11.09 -1.28 -19.77
C PHE A 177 -12.22 -2.30 -19.65
N GLY A 178 -11.95 -3.55 -20.04
CA GLY A 178 -12.79 -4.66 -19.62
C GLY A 178 -12.73 -4.69 -18.09
N LEU A 179 -13.80 -4.25 -17.43
CA LEU A 179 -13.97 -4.51 -16.01
C LEU A 179 -14.07 -6.03 -15.91
N ALA A 180 -12.99 -6.68 -15.46
CA ALA A 180 -12.99 -8.11 -15.21
C ALA A 180 -14.21 -8.44 -14.36
N GLY A 181 -14.92 -9.52 -14.71
CA GLY A 181 -16.12 -9.93 -13.99
C GLY A 181 -15.85 -9.97 -12.49
N SER A 182 -16.81 -9.49 -11.70
CA SER A 182 -16.76 -9.44 -10.23
C SER A 182 -16.93 -10.83 -9.60
N ASP A 183 -16.28 -11.83 -10.17
CA ASP A 183 -16.35 -13.22 -9.73
C ASP A 183 -15.54 -13.36 -8.45
N LEU A 184 -16.17 -13.03 -7.33
CA LEU A 184 -15.75 -13.50 -6.03
C LEU A 184 -15.83 -15.03 -6.02
N PRO A 185 -14.98 -15.74 -5.25
CA PRO A 185 -15.02 -17.19 -5.21
C PRO A 185 -16.41 -17.65 -4.79
N ALA A 186 -16.98 -18.61 -5.52
CA ALA A 186 -18.26 -19.24 -5.16
C ALA A 186 -18.22 -19.90 -3.77
N ALA A 187 -17.02 -20.17 -3.24
CA ALA A 187 -16.81 -20.63 -1.87
C ALA A 187 -17.11 -19.50 -0.86
N PHE A 188 -18.31 -19.56 -0.29
CA PHE A 188 -18.84 -18.65 0.74
C PHE A 188 -17.84 -18.23 1.86
N PRO A 189 -16.95 -19.10 2.38
CA PRO A 189 -16.01 -18.69 3.42
C PRO A 189 -14.93 -17.71 2.94
N VAL A 190 -14.48 -17.81 1.69
CA VAL A 190 -13.39 -17.00 1.16
C VAL A 190 -13.88 -15.58 0.84
N SER A 191 -15.07 -15.46 0.25
CA SER A 191 -15.68 -14.16 -0.03
C SER A 191 -15.99 -13.38 1.25
N LEU A 192 -16.44 -14.05 2.33
CA LEU A 192 -16.64 -13.42 3.63
C LEU A 192 -15.34 -12.89 4.23
N LEU A 193 -14.24 -13.65 4.14
CA LEU A 193 -12.92 -13.23 4.61
C LEU A 193 -12.41 -11.99 3.85
N VAL A 194 -12.57 -11.97 2.54
CA VAL A 194 -12.18 -10.86 1.67
C VAL A 194 -12.93 -9.57 2.05
N LEU A 195 -14.21 -9.67 2.42
CA LEU A 195 -15.05 -8.53 2.83
C LEU A 195 -14.87 -8.14 4.30
N ALA A 196 -14.59 -9.10 5.19
CA ALA A 196 -14.37 -8.84 6.62
C ALA A 196 -13.10 -8.02 6.86
N ALA A 197 -12.08 -8.19 6.02
CA ALA A 197 -10.81 -7.48 6.10
C ALA A 197 -10.95 -5.93 6.10
N PRO A 198 -11.62 -5.31 5.11
CA PRO A 198 -11.98 -3.89 5.14
C PRO A 198 -12.76 -3.47 6.40
N LEU A 199 -13.74 -4.28 6.83
CA LEU A 199 -14.59 -3.95 7.97
C LEU A 199 -13.80 -3.90 9.28
N LEU A 200 -12.85 -4.82 9.48
CA LEU A 200 -11.96 -4.79 10.63
C LEU A 200 -11.06 -3.55 10.61
N PHE A 201 -10.60 -3.14 9.43
CA PHE A 201 -9.77 -1.94 9.30
C PHE A 201 -10.55 -0.64 9.55
N VAL A 202 -11.86 -0.60 9.30
CA VAL A 202 -12.71 0.54 9.68
C VAL A 202 -12.60 0.83 11.19
N LEU A 203 -12.44 -0.20 12.04
CA LEU A 203 -12.24 0.00 13.48
C LEU A 203 -10.95 0.77 13.79
N VAL A 204 -9.90 0.62 12.97
CA VAL A 204 -8.65 1.38 13.10
C VAL A 204 -8.89 2.84 12.74
N ILE A 205 -9.66 3.11 11.68
CA ILE A 205 -10.04 4.46 11.23
C ILE A 205 -10.89 5.17 12.30
N LEU A 206 -11.90 4.49 12.84
CA LEU A 206 -12.83 5.05 13.82
C LEU A 206 -12.17 5.43 15.16
N ARG A 207 -11.01 4.84 15.47
CA ARG A 207 -10.26 5.15 16.69
C ARG A 207 -9.50 6.45 16.66
N GLY A 208 -9.48 7.16 15.53
CA GLY A 208 -8.68 8.36 15.26
C GLY A 208 -8.38 9.19 16.51
N GLY A 209 -7.23 8.90 17.13
CA GLY A 209 -6.65 9.69 18.20
C GLY A 209 -5.55 10.59 17.63
N PRO A 210 -5.06 11.56 18.40
CA PRO A 210 -3.92 12.37 17.99
C PRO A 210 -2.72 11.46 17.74
N ILE A 211 -2.17 11.54 16.53
CA ILE A 211 -0.93 10.85 16.17
C ILE A 211 0.21 11.45 16.99
N ARG A 212 1.11 10.61 17.50
CA ARG A 212 2.23 11.03 18.36
C ARG A 212 3.59 10.76 17.72
N SER A 213 3.63 9.91 16.70
CA SER A 213 4.86 9.64 15.99
C SER A 213 5.42 10.90 15.32
N PRO A 214 6.72 11.18 15.50
CA PRO A 214 7.39 12.26 14.80
C PRO A 214 7.58 11.93 13.31
N ASP A 215 7.80 12.96 12.51
CA ASP A 215 8.33 12.82 11.15
C ASP A 215 9.76 12.23 11.17
N ASP A 216 10.26 11.81 10.00
CA ASP A 216 11.61 11.25 9.87
C ASP A 216 12.74 12.25 10.22
N ARG A 217 12.44 13.54 10.31
CA ARG A 217 13.39 14.58 10.70
C ARG A 217 13.44 14.79 12.20
N GLY A 218 12.49 14.20 12.93
CA GLY A 218 12.31 14.41 14.36
C GLY A 218 11.88 15.84 14.71
N SER A 219 11.43 16.64 13.73
CA SER A 219 11.13 18.05 13.91
C SER A 219 9.71 18.30 14.37
N GLU A 220 8.75 17.57 13.81
CA GLU A 220 7.33 17.80 14.05
C GLU A 220 6.58 16.46 14.19
N VAL A 221 5.46 16.48 14.91
CA VAL A 221 4.55 15.35 15.01
C VAL A 221 3.75 15.25 13.70
N LEU A 222 3.50 14.03 13.23
CA LEU A 222 2.72 13.82 12.02
C LEU A 222 1.31 14.42 12.13
N ASP A 223 0.86 15.05 11.04
CA ASP A 223 -0.49 15.60 10.95
C ASP A 223 -1.54 14.47 10.98
N THR A 224 -2.42 14.52 11.97
CA THR A 224 -3.47 13.50 12.16
C THR A 224 -4.45 13.48 11.00
N ASP A 225 -4.78 14.64 10.41
CA ASP A 225 -5.71 14.72 9.27
C ASP A 225 -5.11 14.02 8.03
N ARG A 226 -3.78 14.11 7.86
CA ARG A 226 -3.06 13.46 6.77
C ARG A 226 -2.99 11.95 6.93
N VAL A 227 -2.65 11.48 8.12
CA VAL A 227 -2.67 10.03 8.43
C VAL A 227 -4.06 9.44 8.25
N GLN A 228 -5.10 10.16 8.70
CA GLN A 228 -6.48 9.72 8.52
C GLN A 228 -6.88 9.69 7.04
N ALA A 229 -6.49 10.70 6.25
CA ALA A 229 -6.73 10.73 4.82
C ALA A 229 -6.03 9.56 4.10
N ALA A 230 -4.81 9.22 4.49
CA ALA A 230 -4.09 8.06 3.94
C ALA A 230 -4.75 6.74 4.33
N ARG A 231 -5.25 6.59 5.56
CA ARG A 231 -6.04 5.42 5.97
C ARG A 231 -7.29 5.24 5.12
N ILE A 232 -8.04 6.33 4.89
CA ILE A 232 -9.24 6.33 4.06
C ILE A 232 -8.87 6.01 2.61
N LEU A 233 -7.79 6.61 2.07
CA LEU A 233 -7.31 6.32 0.72
C LEU A 233 -6.93 4.84 0.57
N GLY A 234 -6.10 4.30 1.47
CA GLY A 234 -5.67 2.90 1.43
C GLY A 234 -6.85 1.92 1.50
N LEU A 235 -7.80 2.16 2.41
CA LEU A 235 -9.02 1.36 2.50
C LEU A 235 -9.85 1.45 1.22
N SER A 236 -10.07 2.68 0.70
CA SER A 236 -10.90 2.91 -0.48
C SER A 236 -10.30 2.24 -1.72
N VAL A 237 -8.98 2.34 -1.91
CA VAL A 237 -8.28 1.70 -3.03
C VAL A 237 -8.47 0.18 -3.00
N VAL A 238 -8.24 -0.46 -1.84
CA VAL A 238 -8.38 -1.92 -1.74
C VAL A 238 -9.85 -2.34 -1.90
N VAL A 239 -10.79 -1.67 -1.24
CA VAL A 239 -12.22 -2.01 -1.32
C VAL A 239 -12.73 -1.86 -2.75
N VAL A 240 -12.48 -0.71 -3.38
CA VAL A 240 -12.95 -0.45 -4.75
C VAL A 240 -12.29 -1.39 -5.75
N ALA A 241 -10.99 -1.68 -5.60
CA ALA A 241 -10.31 -2.65 -6.44
C ALA A 241 -10.95 -4.04 -6.33
N VAL A 242 -11.23 -4.51 -5.11
CA VAL A 242 -11.82 -5.83 -4.86
C VAL A 242 -13.27 -5.92 -5.31
N LEU A 243 -14.09 -4.89 -5.09
CA LEU A 243 -15.50 -4.90 -5.49
C LEU A 243 -15.67 -4.96 -7.01
N VAL A 244 -14.75 -4.35 -7.76
CA VAL A 244 -14.84 -4.27 -9.23
C VAL A 244 -14.01 -5.37 -9.90
N GLY A 245 -12.82 -5.67 -9.40
CA GLY A 245 -11.87 -6.63 -9.99
C GLY A 245 -11.78 -7.98 -9.29
N GLY A 246 -12.62 -8.23 -8.28
CA GLY A 246 -12.72 -9.53 -7.60
C GLY A 246 -11.41 -10.01 -6.96
N MET A 247 -11.12 -11.31 -7.12
CA MET A 247 -9.91 -11.93 -6.55
C MET A 247 -8.62 -11.52 -7.23
N GLU A 248 -8.66 -11.16 -8.52
CA GLU A 248 -7.47 -10.67 -9.22
C GLU A 248 -6.97 -9.38 -8.57
N ALA A 249 -7.88 -8.50 -8.15
CA ALA A 249 -7.53 -7.30 -7.40
C ALA A 249 -6.92 -7.61 -6.03
N VAL A 250 -7.40 -8.65 -5.32
CA VAL A 250 -6.78 -9.12 -4.07
C VAL A 250 -5.35 -9.59 -4.33
N ALA A 251 -5.11 -10.34 -5.41
CA ALA A 251 -3.78 -10.81 -5.78
C ALA A 251 -2.83 -9.67 -6.18
N LEU A 252 -3.34 -8.68 -6.91
CA LEU A 252 -2.58 -7.48 -7.29
C LEU A 252 -2.21 -6.61 -6.09
N LEU A 253 -3.09 -6.55 -5.08
CA LEU A 253 -2.92 -5.72 -3.88
C LEU A 253 -2.67 -6.56 -2.62
N LEU A 254 -2.08 -7.75 -2.75
CA LEU A 254 -1.95 -8.72 -1.65
C LEU A 254 -1.28 -8.13 -0.41
N SER A 255 -0.18 -7.39 -0.57
CA SER A 255 0.52 -6.76 0.55
C SER A 255 -0.32 -5.67 1.23
N ALA A 256 -1.08 -4.90 0.44
CA ALA A 256 -1.98 -3.88 0.97
C ALA A 256 -3.17 -4.53 1.71
N TRP A 257 -3.74 -5.59 1.17
CA TRP A 257 -4.81 -6.34 1.80
C TRP A 257 -4.33 -6.96 3.13
N ALA A 258 -3.14 -7.56 3.16
CA ALA A 258 -2.52 -8.06 4.38
C ALA A 258 -2.30 -6.95 5.42
N ALA A 259 -1.94 -5.73 4.99
CA ALA A 259 -1.85 -4.55 5.86
C ALA A 259 -3.19 -4.20 6.52
N LEU A 260 -4.28 -4.14 5.75
CA LEU A 260 -5.61 -3.86 6.29
C LEU A 260 -6.06 -4.93 7.29
N VAL A 261 -5.87 -6.22 6.95
CA VAL A 261 -6.23 -7.34 7.84
C VAL A 261 -5.42 -7.30 9.12
N GLY A 262 -4.09 -7.24 9.02
CA GLY A 262 -3.22 -7.32 10.19
C GLY A 262 -3.45 -6.14 11.14
N LEU A 263 -3.58 -4.93 10.61
CA LEU A 263 -3.91 -3.76 11.44
C LEU A 263 -5.33 -3.84 12.01
N GLY A 264 -6.30 -4.36 11.25
CA GLY A 264 -7.67 -4.57 11.74
C GLY A 264 -7.73 -5.58 12.90
N ILE A 265 -7.01 -6.70 12.81
CA ILE A 265 -6.90 -7.70 13.87
C ILE A 265 -6.21 -7.11 15.10
N TYR A 266 -5.05 -6.49 14.92
CA TYR A 266 -4.32 -5.85 16.02
C TYR A 266 -5.16 -4.78 16.71
N GLY A 267 -5.84 -3.95 15.91
CA GLY A 267 -6.80 -2.98 16.37
C GLY A 267 -7.86 -3.63 17.25
N SER A 268 -8.56 -4.65 16.72
CA SER A 268 -9.64 -5.35 17.42
C SER A 268 -9.20 -5.92 18.77
N ILE A 269 -8.05 -6.58 18.83
CA ILE A 269 -7.48 -7.14 20.08
C ILE A 269 -7.28 -6.03 21.12
N ARG A 270 -6.70 -4.89 20.72
CA ARG A 270 -6.50 -3.75 21.62
C ARG A 270 -7.81 -3.08 22.06
N TRP A 271 -8.93 -3.36 21.37
CA TRP A 271 -10.25 -2.88 21.81
C TRP A 271 -10.73 -3.66 23.01
N VAL A 272 -10.68 -4.98 22.89
CA VAL A 272 -11.27 -5.92 23.84
C VAL A 272 -10.49 -5.94 25.16
N LEU A 273 -9.19 -5.62 25.09
CA LEU A 273 -8.30 -5.59 26.25
C LEU A 273 -8.30 -4.25 27.01
N LYS A 274 -9.12 -3.27 26.61
CA LYS A 274 -9.33 -2.00 27.33
C LYS A 274 -10.69 -2.01 28.02
#